data_AF-F9QAN2-F1
#
_entry.id   AF-F9QAN2-F1
#
_cell.length_a   1.000
_cell.length_b   1.000
_cell.length_c   1.000
_cell.angle_alpha   90.00
_cell.angle_beta   90.00
_cell.angle_gamma   90.00
#
_symmetry.space_group_name_H-M   'P 1'
#
loop_
_entity.id
_entity.type
_entity.pdbx_description
1 polymer ?
#
loop_
_entity_poly.entity_id
_entity_poly.type
_entity_poly.pdbx_seq_one_letter_code
_entity_poly.pdbx_strand_id
1 'polypeptide(L)'
;MTVMIGGHSALGNIRVDRILYTYPNGVYLAQISAFDSETNQYIVKTNNNGETLMFPQTWTADRIKVEINSAYMNQVDDLDPIRKAEGMWAGISNSGVRIEGYTYPVVTAFPSAEQE
;
A
#
# COMPACT_ATOMS: atom_id res chain seq x y z
N MET A 1 15.43 -16.15 1.98
CA MET A 1 14.77 -14.87 2.32
C MET A 1 13.50 -14.81 1.47
N THR A 2 12.34 -14.87 2.10
CA THR A 2 11.05 -14.80 1.39
C THR A 2 10.74 -13.35 1.07
N VAL A 3 10.52 -13.04 -0.21
CA VAL A 3 10.07 -11.70 -0.63
C VAL A 3 8.55 -11.65 -0.52
N MET A 4 8.04 -10.72 0.27
CA MET A 4 6.60 -10.48 0.40
C MET A 4 6.19 -9.36 -0.58
N ILE A 5 5.24 -9.65 -1.45
CA ILE A 5 4.62 -8.68 -2.36
C ILE A 5 3.28 -8.26 -1.75
N GLY A 6 3.01 -6.94 -1.72
CA GLY A 6 1.82 -6.37 -1.06
C GLY A 6 1.99 -6.17 0.45
N GLY A 7 0.91 -6.41 1.20
CA GLY A 7 0.89 -6.25 2.66
C GLY A 7 0.65 -4.82 3.14
N HIS A 8 -0.11 -4.01 2.39
CA HIS A 8 -0.36 -2.58 2.69
C HIS A 8 -1.52 -2.33 3.69
N SER A 9 -1.97 -3.36 4.42
CA SER A 9 -2.96 -3.24 5.50
C SER A 9 -2.70 -4.31 6.55
N ALA A 10 -3.03 -4.03 7.81
CA ALA A 10 -2.93 -5.00 8.91
C ALA A 10 -4.15 -5.95 8.99
N LEU A 11 -4.89 -6.08 7.89
CA LEU A 11 -6.05 -6.97 7.80
C LEU A 11 -5.58 -8.37 7.38
N GLY A 12 -6.15 -9.41 7.99
CA GLY A 12 -5.81 -10.79 7.67
C GLY A 12 -4.52 -11.25 8.35
N ASN A 13 -3.55 -11.73 7.57
CA ASN A 13 -2.33 -12.38 8.07
C ASN A 13 -1.16 -11.41 8.28
N ILE A 14 -1.36 -10.11 8.13
CA ILE A 14 -0.30 -9.10 8.30
C ILE A 14 -0.31 -8.55 9.73
N ARG A 15 0.87 -8.47 10.35
CA ARG A 15 1.11 -7.81 11.62
C ARG A 15 2.03 -6.62 11.43
N VAL A 16 1.67 -5.50 12.06
CA VAL A 16 2.55 -4.33 12.18
C VAL A 16 3.48 -4.56 13.35
N ASP A 17 4.79 -4.65 13.10
CA ASP A 17 5.80 -4.85 14.13
C ASP A 17 6.27 -3.51 14.73
N ARG A 18 6.40 -2.47 13.89
CA ARG A 18 6.78 -1.12 14.31
C ARG A 18 6.25 -0.07 13.33
N ILE A 19 5.65 1.00 13.86
CA ILE A 19 5.34 2.21 13.09
C ILE A 19 6.56 3.14 13.12
N LEU A 20 7.00 3.59 11.96
CA LEU A 20 8.16 4.47 11.79
C LEU A 20 7.72 5.93 11.63
N TYR A 21 6.64 6.15 10.87
CA TYR A 21 6.11 7.48 10.58
C TYR A 21 4.63 7.40 10.23
N THR A 22 3.86 8.45 10.49
CA THR A 22 2.43 8.55 10.13
C THR A 22 2.16 9.91 9.51
N TYR A 23 1.61 9.91 8.30
CA TYR A 23 1.18 11.09 7.57
C TYR A 23 -0.13 11.66 8.15
N PRO A 24 -0.44 12.95 7.93
CA PRO A 24 -1.67 13.57 8.45
C PRO A 24 -2.97 12.89 8.02
N ASN A 25 -3.00 12.29 6.82
CA ASN A 25 -4.14 11.55 6.29
C ASN A 25 -4.26 10.10 6.82
N GLY A 26 -3.36 9.70 7.74
CA GLY A 26 -3.39 8.41 8.42
C GLY A 26 -2.63 7.29 7.72
N VAL A 27 -2.12 7.49 6.50
CA VAL A 27 -1.14 6.57 5.90
C VAL A 27 0.09 6.51 6.82
N TYR A 28 0.69 5.34 6.95
CA TYR A 28 1.86 5.20 7.83
C TYR A 28 2.91 4.28 7.25
N LEU A 29 4.17 4.62 7.51
CA LEU A 29 5.33 3.79 7.19
C LEU A 29 5.58 2.85 8.36
N ALA A 30 5.71 1.56 8.10
CA ALA A 30 5.91 0.55 9.13
C ALA A 30 6.82 -0.59 8.70
N GLN A 31 7.39 -1.27 9.69
CA GLN A 31 7.93 -2.62 9.55
C GLN A 31 6.82 -3.63 9.84
N ILE A 32 6.70 -4.64 8.99
CA ILE A 32 5.63 -5.63 9.05
C ILE A 32 6.15 -7.07 8.95
N SER A 33 5.33 -8.00 9.41
CA SER A 33 5.50 -9.43 9.21
C SER A 33 4.19 -10.06 8.74
N ALA A 34 4.29 -11.16 8.00
CA ALA A 34 3.14 -11.96 7.62
C ALA A 34 3.18 -13.30 8.36
N PHE A 35 2.01 -13.73 8.83
CA PHE A 35 1.84 -15.06 9.37
C PHE A 35 1.94 -16.08 8.23
N ASP A 36 2.87 -17.01 8.40
CA ASP A 36 3.06 -18.19 7.58
C ASP A 36 2.45 -19.40 8.32
N SER A 37 1.37 -19.94 7.75
CA SER A 37 0.65 -21.09 8.31
C SER A 37 1.42 -22.40 8.18
N GLU A 38 2.38 -22.51 7.25
CA GLU A 38 3.17 -23.73 7.08
C GLU A 38 4.18 -23.89 8.22
N THR A 39 4.82 -22.79 8.61
CA THR A 39 5.80 -22.76 9.71
C THR A 39 5.22 -22.35 11.06
N ASN A 40 3.96 -21.87 11.08
CA ASN A 40 3.29 -21.29 12.25
C ASN A 40 4.10 -20.13 12.88
N GLN A 41 4.73 -19.31 12.04
CA GLN A 41 5.60 -18.21 12.44
C GLN A 41 5.25 -16.93 11.68
N TYR A 42 5.66 -15.79 12.24
CA TYR A 42 5.60 -14.52 11.54
C TYR A 42 6.93 -14.28 10.80
N ILE A 43 6.85 -14.15 9.48
CA ILE A 43 7.99 -13.86 8.61
C ILE A 43 8.07 -12.35 8.39
N VAL A 44 9.17 -11.74 8.84
CA VAL A 44 9.44 -10.32 8.65
C VAL A 44 9.63 -10.02 7.17
N LYS A 45 8.99 -8.96 6.70
CA LYS A 45 9.21 -8.42 5.37
C LYS A 45 10.58 -7.74 5.32
N THR A 46 11.42 -8.11 4.35
CA THR A 46 12.82 -7.62 4.28
C THR A 46 13.12 -6.74 3.06
N ASN A 47 12.24 -6.70 2.04
CA ASN A 47 12.40 -5.78 0.92
C ASN A 47 12.21 -4.32 1.38
N ASN A 48 12.84 -3.38 0.66
CA ASN A 48 12.83 -1.95 0.98
C ASN A 48 13.22 -1.64 2.44
N ASN A 49 14.31 -2.26 2.93
CA ASN A 49 14.75 -2.18 4.33
C ASN A 49 13.69 -2.65 5.36
N GLY A 50 12.74 -3.46 4.90
CA GLY A 50 11.59 -3.93 5.68
C GLY A 50 10.50 -2.89 5.88
N GLU A 51 10.56 -1.74 5.20
CA GLU A 51 9.60 -0.66 5.32
C GLU A 51 8.47 -0.82 4.30
N THR A 52 7.24 -0.57 4.75
CA THR A 52 6.04 -0.64 3.92
C THR A 52 5.09 0.48 4.27
N LEU A 53 4.57 1.16 3.26
CA LEU A 53 3.49 2.13 3.41
C LEU A 53 2.16 1.39 3.58
N MET A 54 1.41 1.76 4.59
CA MET A 54 0.19 1.10 5.01
C MET A 54 -0.99 2.06 4.87
N PHE A 55 -2.13 1.56 4.40
CA PHE A 55 -3.39 2.28 4.47
C PHE A 55 -3.75 2.59 5.93
N PRO A 56 -4.53 3.66 6.19
CA PRO A 56 -4.87 4.04 7.56
C PRO A 56 -5.43 2.89 8.39
N GLN A 57 -4.98 2.79 9.65
CA GLN A 57 -5.33 1.67 10.53
C GLN A 57 -6.84 1.55 10.78
N THR A 58 -7.58 2.65 10.65
CA THR A 58 -9.04 2.69 10.86
C THR A 58 -9.83 2.20 9.65
N TRP A 59 -9.19 1.89 8.52
CA TRP A 59 -9.88 1.46 7.32
C TRP A 59 -10.18 -0.03 7.33
N THR A 60 -11.43 -0.36 7.03
CA THR A 60 -11.85 -1.74 6.74
C THR A 60 -11.43 -2.14 5.33
N ALA A 61 -11.46 -3.44 5.01
CA ALA A 61 -11.18 -3.94 3.67
C ALA A 61 -12.09 -3.29 2.61
N ASP A 62 -13.37 -3.10 2.92
CA ASP A 62 -14.31 -2.48 1.99
C ASP A 62 -14.06 -0.99 1.83
N ARG A 63 -13.68 -0.29 2.90
CA ARG A 63 -13.25 1.11 2.78
C ARG A 63 -12.02 1.24 1.89
N ILE A 64 -11.00 0.38 2.06
CA ILE A 64 -9.81 0.37 1.20
C ILE A 64 -10.21 0.24 -0.28
N LYS A 65 -11.12 -0.68 -0.64
CA LYS A 65 -11.60 -0.84 -2.03
C LYS A 65 -12.30 0.42 -2.56
N VAL A 66 -13.17 1.03 -1.74
CA VAL A 66 -13.89 2.26 -2.12
C VAL A 66 -12.91 3.40 -2.36
N GLU A 67 -11.92 3.57 -1.49
CA GLU A 67 -10.94 4.65 -1.57
C GLU A 67 -10.00 4.44 -2.77
N ILE A 68 -9.53 3.21 -3.03
CA ILE A 68 -8.78 2.85 -4.25
C ILE A 68 -9.58 3.19 -5.50
N ASN A 69 -10.87 2.79 -5.55
CA ASN A 69 -11.71 3.10 -6.71
C ASN A 69 -11.89 4.61 -6.89
N SER A 70 -12.08 5.38 -5.80
CA SER A 70 -12.16 6.83 -5.89
C SER A 70 -10.87 7.46 -6.39
N ALA A 71 -9.70 7.00 -5.92
CA ALA A 71 -8.40 7.48 -6.40
C ALA A 71 -8.19 7.16 -7.89
N TYR A 72 -8.58 5.96 -8.33
CA TYR A 72 -8.48 5.59 -9.74
C TYR A 72 -9.37 6.47 -10.65
N MET A 73 -10.53 6.92 -10.16
CA MET A 73 -11.39 7.86 -10.89
C MET A 73 -10.87 9.31 -10.81
N ASN A 74 -10.18 9.65 -9.72
CA ASN A 74 -9.55 10.95 -9.48
C ASN A 74 -8.04 10.90 -9.78
N GLN A 75 -7.68 10.37 -10.95
CA GLN A 75 -6.28 10.28 -11.36
C GLN A 75 -5.64 11.65 -11.48
N VAL A 76 -4.37 11.71 -11.10
CA VAL A 76 -3.51 12.88 -11.27
C VAL A 76 -2.46 12.56 -12.32
N ASP A 77 -2.11 13.54 -13.14
CA ASP A 77 -1.20 13.37 -14.27
C ASP A 77 0.20 13.89 -13.94
N ASP A 78 0.78 13.33 -12.87
CA ASP A 78 2.10 13.71 -12.35
C ASP A 78 3.13 12.56 -12.41
N LEU A 79 2.73 11.39 -12.92
CA LEU A 79 3.64 10.28 -13.16
C LEU A 79 4.54 10.56 -14.37
N ASP A 80 5.80 10.16 -14.25
CA ASP A 80 6.74 10.14 -15.37
C ASP A 80 6.20 9.30 -16.55
N PRO A 81 6.37 9.74 -17.82
CA PRO A 81 5.84 9.06 -18.99
C PRO A 81 6.23 7.58 -19.11
N ILE A 82 7.41 7.18 -18.61
CA ILE A 82 7.85 5.78 -18.64
C ILE A 82 6.96 4.95 -17.72
N ARG A 83 6.72 5.41 -16.49
CA ARG A 83 5.87 4.69 -15.51
C ARG A 83 4.44 4.58 -16.02
N LYS A 84 3.91 5.64 -16.64
CA LYS A 84 2.59 5.62 -17.27
C LYS A 84 2.51 4.62 -18.43
N ALA A 85 3.55 4.56 -19.28
CA ALA A 85 3.65 3.58 -20.37
C ALA A 85 3.74 2.13 -19.87
N GLU A 86 4.28 1.90 -18.67
CA GLU A 86 4.29 0.60 -17.97
C GLU A 86 2.94 0.24 -17.33
N GLY A 87 1.90 1.07 -17.52
CA GLY A 87 0.55 0.82 -17.01
C GLY A 87 0.31 1.31 -15.59
N MET A 88 1.22 2.13 -15.04
CA MET A 88 1.09 2.73 -13.72
C MET A 88 0.09 3.91 -13.73
N TRP A 89 -0.63 4.07 -12.63
CA TRP A 89 -1.53 5.20 -12.36
C TRP A 89 -1.31 5.74 -10.94
N ALA A 90 -1.63 7.01 -10.74
CA ALA A 90 -1.65 7.67 -9.44
C ALA A 90 -2.92 8.50 -9.32
N GLY A 91 -3.48 8.60 -8.12
CA GLY A 91 -4.68 9.38 -7.86
C GLY A 91 -4.91 9.68 -6.40
N ILE A 92 -5.82 10.60 -6.13
CA ILE A 92 -6.15 11.03 -4.77
C ILE A 92 -7.56 10.56 -4.42
N SER A 93 -7.65 9.71 -3.40
CA SER A 93 -8.93 9.22 -2.91
C SER A 93 -9.79 10.34 -2.30
N ASN A 94 -11.09 10.12 -2.18
CA ASN A 94 -12.00 11.13 -1.62
C ASN A 94 -11.66 11.54 -0.19
N SER A 95 -10.93 10.69 0.55
CA SER A 95 -10.43 10.99 1.89
C SER A 95 -9.05 11.66 1.92
N GLY A 96 -8.44 11.96 0.77
CA GLY A 96 -7.15 12.64 0.67
C GLY A 96 -5.93 11.71 0.76
N VAL A 97 -6.10 10.39 0.66
CA VAL A 97 -4.97 9.46 0.53
C VAL A 97 -4.55 9.37 -0.92
N ARG A 98 -3.25 9.62 -1.19
CA ARG A 98 -2.64 9.39 -2.50
C ARG A 98 -2.36 7.91 -2.68
N ILE A 99 -2.83 7.33 -3.77
CA ILE A 99 -2.75 5.91 -4.09
C ILE A 99 -2.09 5.76 -5.45
N GLU A 100 -1.14 4.84 -5.54
CA GLU A 100 -0.51 4.40 -6.78
C GLU A 100 -0.96 2.97 -7.08
N GLY A 101 -0.90 2.60 -8.35
CA GLY A 101 -1.19 1.23 -8.75
C GLY A 101 -0.75 0.93 -10.17
N TYR A 102 -0.88 -0.34 -10.55
CA TYR A 102 -0.65 -0.81 -11.90
C TYR A 102 -1.93 -1.40 -12.46
N THR A 103 -2.19 -1.18 -13.74
CA THR A 103 -3.25 -1.88 -14.52
C THR A 103 -2.69 -3.06 -15.31
N TYR A 104 -1.36 -3.11 -15.48
CA TYR A 104 -0.60 -4.14 -16.17
C TYR A 104 0.81 -4.25 -15.55
N PRO A 105 1.46 -5.42 -15.51
CA PRO A 105 0.96 -6.76 -15.87
C PRO A 105 0.05 -7.37 -14.80
N VAL A 106 0.08 -6.86 -13.57
CA VAL A 106 -0.77 -7.31 -12.46
C VAL A 106 -1.49 -6.11 -11.87
N VAL A 107 -2.81 -6.20 -11.77
CA VAL A 107 -3.62 -5.13 -11.18
C VAL A 107 -3.29 -5.01 -9.69
N THR A 108 -2.77 -3.87 -9.28
CA THR A 108 -2.36 -3.59 -7.90
C THR A 108 -2.71 -2.16 -7.50
N ALA A 109 -2.81 -1.91 -6.20
CA ALA A 109 -2.96 -0.58 -5.63
C ALA A 109 -2.35 -0.53 -4.23
N PHE A 110 -1.64 0.54 -3.91
CA PHE A 110 -0.94 0.75 -2.65
C PHE A 110 -0.86 2.25 -2.29
N PRO A 111 -0.72 2.60 -1.00
CA PRO A 111 -0.50 3.99 -0.62
C PRO A 111 0.83 4.51 -1.18
N SER A 112 0.82 5.69 -1.78
CA SER A 112 2.02 6.35 -2.31
C SER A 112 2.93 6.88 -1.20
N ALA A 113 4.23 7.02 -1.48
CA ALA A 113 5.16 7.73 -0.60
C ALA A 113 5.01 9.26 -0.69
N GLU A 114 4.42 9.74 -1.79
CA GLU A 114 4.23 11.15 -2.13
C GLU A 114 2.92 11.70 -1.55
N GLN A 115 2.55 11.28 -0.33
CA GLN A 115 1.36 11.83 0.33
C GLN A 115 1.47 13.36 0.44
N GLU A 116 0.36 14.05 0.16
CA GLU A 116 0.23 15.52 0.33
C GLU A 116 0.09 15.96 1.79
#